data_AF-A0A120HSC8-F1
#
_entry.id   AF-A0A120HSC8-F1
#
_cell.length_a   1.000
_cell.length_b   1.000
_cell.length_c   1.000
_cell.angle_alpha   90.00
_cell.angle_beta   90.00
_cell.angle_gamma   90.00
#
_symmetry.space_group_name_H-M   'P 1'
#
loop_
_entity.id
_entity.type
_entity.pdbx_description
1 polymer ?
#
loop_
_entity_poly.entity_id
_entity_poly.type
_entity_poly.pdbx_seq_one_letter_code
_entity_poly.pdbx_strand_id
1 'polypeptide(L)' 'MLIPEKATVRAMICCLDSMKEQLHKLGPEALDKRITGFRIKADRSWEIETGGKSDEKLL' A
#
# COMPACT_ATOMS: atom_id res chain seq x y z
N MET A 1 -8.26 0.22 0.19
CA MET A 1 -9.10 0.77 -0.90
C MET A 1 -9.15 -0.25 -2.04
N LEU A 2 -10.20 -0.28 -2.85
CA LEU A 2 -10.33 -1.19 -4.00
C LEU A 2 -9.77 -0.56 -5.28
N ILE A 3 -8.99 -1.31 -6.05
CA ILE A 3 -8.50 -0.90 -7.37
C ILE A 3 -9.67 -0.94 -8.36
N PRO A 4 -9.96 0.18 -9.05
CA PRO A 4 -11.14 0.29 -9.90
C PRO A 4 -11.11 -0.71 -11.07
N GLU A 5 -12.28 -1.22 -11.43
CA GLU A 5 -12.44 -2.16 -12.56
C GLU A 5 -12.27 -1.51 -13.92
N LYS A 6 -12.67 -0.24 -14.02
CA LYS A 6 -12.50 0.60 -15.20
C LYS A 6 -11.56 1.74 -14.85
N ALA A 7 -10.42 1.79 -15.52
CA ALA A 7 -9.39 2.80 -15.36
C ALA A 7 -9.80 4.14 -16.00
N THR A 8 -10.87 4.75 -15.48
CA THR A 8 -11.15 6.16 -15.80
C THR A 8 -10.11 7.05 -15.10
N VAL A 9 -9.79 8.20 -15.71
CA VAL A 9 -8.82 9.15 -15.14
C VAL A 9 -9.16 9.49 -13.69
N ARG A 10 -10.44 9.75 -13.39
CA ARG A 10 -10.93 10.02 -12.03
C ARG A 10 -10.68 8.86 -11.08
N ALA A 11 -11.00 7.63 -11.48
CA ALA A 11 -10.83 6.45 -10.64
C ALA A 11 -9.35 6.17 -10.34
N MET A 12 -8.47 6.42 -11.30
CA MET A 12 -7.02 6.33 -11.10
C MET A 12 -6.50 7.40 -10.14
N ILE A 13 -6.96 8.65 -10.27
CA ILE A 13 -6.58 9.74 -9.34
C ILE A 13 -6.98 9.37 -7.90
N CYS A 14 -8.22 8.94 -7.67
CA CYS A 14 -8.66 8.54 -6.34
C CYS A 14 -7.84 7.37 -5.77
N CYS A 15 -7.46 6.42 -6.62
CA CYS A 15 -6.62 5.30 -6.20
C CYS A 15 -5.22 5.77 -5.75
N LEU A 16 -4.60 6.66 -6.54
CA LEU A 16 -3.28 7.23 -6.23
C LEU A 16 -3.30 8.11 -4.97
N ASP A 17 -4.35 8.92 -4.79
CA ASP A 17 -4.52 9.74 -3.59
C ASP A 17 -4.63 8.88 -2.32
N SER A 18 -5.41 7.79 -2.38
CA SER A 18 -5.48 6.86 -1.25
C SER A 18 -4.16 6.14 -1.00
N MET A 19 -3.39 5.85 -2.06
CA MET A 19 -2.04 5.29 -1.91
C MET A 19 -1.13 6.25 -1.16
N LYS A 20 -1.15 7.53 -1.54
CA LYS A 20 -0.43 8.59 -0.86
C LYS A 20 -0.85 8.74 0.61
N GLU A 21 -2.14 8.72 0.90
CA GLU A 21 -2.64 8.80 2.28
C GLU A 21 -2.16 7.63 3.16
N GLN A 22 -2.14 6.42 2.62
CA GLN A 22 -1.64 5.26 3.37
C GLN A 22 -0.13 5.35 3.60
N LEU A 23 0.64 5.85 2.63
CA LEU A 23 2.07 6.11 2.80
C LEU A 23 2.33 7.11 3.94
N HIS A 24 1.53 8.18 4.04
CA HIS A 24 1.65 9.13 5.16
C HIS A 24 1.31 8.51 6.52
N LYS A 25 0.39 7.54 6.58
CA LYS A 25 0.01 6.86 7.82
C LYS A 25 1.09 5.92 8.37
N LEU A 26 2.01 5.45 7.52
CA LEU A 26 3.10 4.57 7.93
C LEU A 26 4.15 5.29 8.81
N GLY A 27 4.19 6.63 8.76
CA GLY A 27 5.17 7.43 9.49
C GLY A 27 6.57 7.40 8.84
N PRO A 28 7.47 8.33 9.22
CA PRO A 28 8.79 8.48 8.57
C PRO A 28 9.65 7.22 8.63
N GLU A 29 9.61 6.49 9.74
CA GLU A 29 10.43 5.29 9.96
C GLU A 29 10.09 4.12 9.02
N ALA A 30 8.82 4.03 8.58
CA ALA A 30 8.38 3.00 7.65
C ALA A 30 8.53 3.42 6.18
N LEU A 31 8.68 4.72 5.90
CA LEU A 31 9.10 5.23 4.58
C LEU A 31 10.61 5.05 4.37
N ASP A 32 11.40 5.13 5.44
CA ASP A 32 12.84 4.85 5.45
C ASP A 32 13.14 3.34 5.32
N LYS A 33 12.24 2.48 5.80
CA LYS A 33 12.24 1.06 5.44
C LYS A 33 11.85 0.96 3.97
N ARG A 34 12.76 0.43 3.14
CA ARG A 34 12.53 0.24 1.69
C ARG A 34 11.18 -0.43 1.49
N ILE A 35 10.20 0.32 1.00
CA ILE A 35 8.98 -0.24 0.44
C ILE A 35 9.43 -1.26 -0.61
N THR A 36 9.17 -2.54 -0.35
CA THR A 36 9.64 -3.64 -1.21
C THR A 36 8.64 -3.96 -2.31
N GLY A 37 7.40 -3.51 -2.17
CA GLY A 37 6.37 -3.73 -3.17
C GLY A 37 5.01 -3.17 -2.78
N PHE A 38 4.09 -3.23 -3.73
CA PHE A 38 2.66 -3.04 -3.51
C PHE A 38 1.97 -4.35 -3.86
N ARG A 39 1.16 -4.88 -2.93
CA ARG A 39 0.42 -6.11 -3.16
C ARG A 39 -1.02 -5.81 -3.53
N ILE A 40 -1.50 -6.39 -4.61
CA ILE A 40 -2.90 -6.38 -5.00
C ILE A 40 -3.50 -7.73 -4.61
N LYS A 41 -4.56 -7.72 -3.80
CA LYS A 41 -5.27 -8.93 -3.36
C LYS A 41 -6.32 -9.35 -4.39
N ALA A 42 -6.81 -10.58 -4.26
CA ALA A 42 -7.83 -11.15 -5.14
C ALA A 42 -9.16 -10.37 -5.11
N ASP A 43 -9.49 -9.77 -3.96
CA ASP A 43 -10.64 -8.86 -3.79
C ASP A 43 -10.38 -7.46 -4.37
N ARG A 44 -9.26 -7.25 -5.06
CA ARG A 44 -8.78 -5.97 -5.60
C ARG A 44 -8.46 -4.92 -4.54
N SER A 45 -8.41 -5.28 -3.26
CA SER A 45 -7.80 -4.42 -2.25
C SER A 45 -6.28 -4.40 -2.43
N TRP A 46 -5.61 -3.40 -1.87
CA TRP A 46 -4.16 -3.25 -1.99
C TRP A 46 -3.51 -2.88 -0.66
N GLU A 47 -2.25 -3.26 -0.49
CA GLU A 47 -1.42 -3.01 0.70
C GLU A 47 0.03 -2.70 0.32
N ILE A 48 0.76 -2.07 1.25
CA ILE A 48 2.19 -1.73 1.10
C ILE A 48 3.02 -2.81 1.77
N GLU A 49 3.93 -3.43 1.02
CA GLU A 49 4.93 -4.36 1.57
C GLU A 49 6.17 -3.56 1.97
N THR A 50 6.61 -3.70 3.22
CA THR A 50 7.84 -3.06 3.72
C THR A 50 8.90 -4.12 3.99
N GLY A 51 10.12 -3.87 3.51
CA GLY A 51 11.27 -4.74 3.71
C GLY A 51 11.90 -4.56 5.08
N GLY A 52 11.23 -5.04 6.12
CA GLY A 52 11.81 -5.30 7.43
C GLY A 52 11.88 -6.80 7.65
N LYS A 53 13.02 -7.33 8.12
CA LYS A 53 13.16 -8.73 8.51
C LYS A 53 11.96 -9.19 9.34
N SER A 54 11.52 -10.42 9.07
CA SER A 54 10.55 -11.20 9.82
C SER A 54 10.52 -10.82 11.31
N ASP A 55 9.36 -10.39 11.82
CA ASP A 55 9.00 -10.71 13.21
C ASP A 55 8.69 -12.21 13.24
N GLU A 56 9.77 -13.01 13.18
CA GLU A 56 9.75 -14.31 13.81
C GLU A 56 9.54 -14.07 15.32
N LYS A 57 8.43 -14.59 15.84
CA LYS A 57 8.04 -14.66 17.27
C LYS A 57 7.49 -13.36 17.87
N LEU A 58 6.17 -13.21 17.79
CA LEU A 58 5.42 -12.82 18.97
C LEU A 58 4.64 -14.05 19.46
N LEU A 59 5.12 -14.56 20.59
CA LEU A 59 4.51 -15.58 21.45
C LEU A 59 3.07 -15.18 21.82
#